data_AF-A0A7Y3M8T5-F1
#
_entry.id   AF-A0A7Y3M8T5-F1
#
_cell.length_a   1.000
_cell.length_b   1.000
_cell.length_c   1.000
_cell.angle_alpha   90.00
_cell.angle_beta   90.00
_cell.angle_gamma   90.00
#
_symmetry.space_group_name_H-M   'P 1'
#
loop_
_entity.id
_entity.type
_entity.pdbx_description
1 polymer ?
#
loop_
_entity_poly.entity_id
_entity_poly.type
_entity_poly.pdbx_seq_one_letter_code
_entity_poly.pdbx_strand_id
1 'polypeptide(L)' 'MPIAVVLLRSGAATAPVVAFLTAWSLLALHRLLAWEVPLLGVRFAATRWAICLLLPFLAGWIASFLQAKMRTP' A
#
# COMPACT_ATOMS: atom_id res chain seq x y z
N MET A 1 -6.98 2.53 8.29
CA MET A 1 -5.94 2.00 9.20
C MET A 1 -5.53 3.09 10.18
N PRO A 2 -5.95 3.04 11.46
CA PRO A 2 -5.70 4.11 12.42
C PRO A 2 -4.21 4.44 12.58
N ILE A 3 -3.33 3.43 12.46
CA ILE A 3 -1.88 3.58 12.48
C ILE A 3 -1.35 4.60 11.43
N ALA A 4 -1.94 4.64 10.23
CA ALA A 4 -1.51 5.55 9.17
C ALA A 4 -1.85 7.02 9.52
N VAL A 5 -3.00 7.23 10.16
CA VAL A 5 -3.41 8.57 10.63
C VAL A 5 -2.51 9.03 11.77
N VAL A 6 -2.13 8.12 12.68
CA VAL A 6 -1.18 8.41 13.76
C VAL A 6 0.19 8.77 13.20
N LEU A 7 0.71 8.03 12.21
CA LEU A 7 1.98 8.33 11.54
C LEU A 7 1.98 9.71 10.88
N LEU A 8 0.89 10.08 10.20
CA LEU A 8 0.76 11.42 9.62
C LEU A 8 0.78 12.51 10.71
N ARG A 9 0.06 12.30 11.82
CA ARG A 9 0.02 13.25 12.93
C ARG A 9 1.34 13.36 13.69
N SER A 10 2.16 12.32 13.70
CA SER A 10 3.50 12.35 14.30
C SER A 10 4.55 13.02 13.41
N GLY A 11 4.17 13.58 12.26
CA GLY A 11 5.07 14.26 11.34
C GLY A 11 5.80 13.35 10.35
N ALA A 12 5.37 12.09 10.17
CA ALA A 12 5.94 11.24 9.14
C ALA A 12 5.68 11.83 7.74
N ALA A 13 6.63 11.65 6.82
CA ALA A 13 6.45 12.04 5.44
C ALA A 13 5.22 11.31 4.84
N THR A 14 4.43 12.02 4.04
CA THR A 14 3.16 11.47 3.52
C THR A 14 3.39 10.34 2.53
N ALA A 15 4.44 10.40 1.71
CA ALA A 15 4.74 9.38 0.71
C ALA A 15 4.96 7.98 1.31
N PRO A 16 5.80 7.80 2.37
CA PRO A 16 5.88 6.54 3.11
C PRO A 16 4.54 6.06 3.67
N VAL A 17 3.72 6.97 4.20
CA VAL A 17 2.41 6.61 4.77
C VAL A 17 1.44 6.15 3.68
N VAL A 18 1.44 6.78 2.51
CA VAL A 18 0.62 6.38 1.36
C VAL A 18 1.09 5.04 0.79
N ALA A 19 2.41 4.83 0.68
CA ALA A 19 2.97 3.54 0.28
C ALA A 19 2.55 2.43 1.26
N PHE A 20 2.63 2.69 2.57
CA PHE A 20 2.19 1.76 3.60
C PHE A 20 0.69 1.44 3.52
N LEU A 21 -0.17 2.46 3.39
CA LEU A 21 -1.62 2.27 3.23
C LEU A 21 -1.96 1.42 2.00
N THR A 22 -1.27 1.70 0.89
CA THR A 22 -1.46 0.97 -0.38
C THR A 22 -0.98 -0.48 -0.24
N ALA A 23 0.19 -0.69 0.36
CA ALA A 23 0.71 -2.03 0.66
C ALA A 23 -0.26 -2.82 1.53
N TRP A 24 -0.75 -2.24 2.62
CA TRP A 24 -1.71 -2.90 3.50
C TRP A 24 -3.02 -3.25 2.77
N SER A 25 -3.45 -2.37 1.86
CA SER A 25 -4.68 -2.59 1.08
C SER A 25 -4.54 -3.65 0.00
N LEU A 26 -3.35 -3.87 -0.56
CA LEU A 26 -3.10 -4.81 -1.66
C LEU A 26 -2.50 -6.15 -1.19
N LEU A 27 -1.55 -6.09 -0.26
CA LEU A 27 -0.67 -7.17 0.18
C LEU A 27 -1.02 -7.67 1.60
N ALA A 28 -2.28 -7.52 2.04
CA ALA A 28 -2.71 -8.07 3.31
C ALA A 28 -2.51 -9.60 3.35
N LEU A 29 -1.48 -10.06 4.07
CA LEU A 29 -1.13 -11.49 4.16
C LEU A 29 -2.28 -12.32 4.76
N HIS A 30 -2.95 -11.75 5.78
CA HIS A 30 -4.12 -12.38 6.40
C HIS A 30 -5.26 -12.60 5.40
N ARG A 31 -5.47 -11.68 4.44
CA ARG A 31 -6.49 -11.82 3.41
C ARG A 31 -6.09 -12.85 2.37
N LEU A 32 -4.80 -12.91 2.02
CA LEU A 32 -4.28 -13.93 1.10
C LEU A 32 -4.47 -15.34 1.68
N LEU A 33 -4.07 -15.58 2.93
CA LEU A 33 -4.17 -16.90 3.55
C LEU A 33 -5.61 -17.30 3.89
N ALA A 34 -6.42 -16.38 4.43
CA ALA A 34 -7.77 -16.72 4.88
C ALA A 34 -8.78 -16.85 3.73
N TRP A 35 -8.60 -16.08 2.65
CA TRP A 35 -9.61 -15.98 1.60
C TRP A 35 -9.08 -16.29 0.20
N GLU A 36 -7.96 -15.71 -0.22
CA GLU A 36 -7.52 -15.86 -1.62
C GLU A 36 -7.04 -17.29 -1.92
N VAL A 37 -6.28 -17.89 -1.01
CA VAL A 37 -5.75 -19.25 -1.19
C VAL A 37 -6.87 -20.31 -1.17
N PRO A 38 -7.82 -20.32 -0.20
CA PRO A 38 -8.87 -21.32 -0.16
C PRO A 38 -9.88 -21.20 -1.32
N LEU A 39 -10.20 -19.97 -1.76
CA LEU A 39 -11.21 -19.76 -2.81
C LEU A 39 -10.66 -19.84 -4.22
N LEU A 40 -9.47 -19.29 -4.49
CA LEU A 40 -8.93 -19.12 -5.85
C LEU A 40 -7.71 -20.03 -6.12
N GLY A 41 -7.19 -20.68 -5.08
CA GLY A 41 -5.98 -21.49 -5.15
C GLY A 41 -4.68 -20.67 -5.06
N VAL A 42 -3.61 -21.35 -4.64
CA VAL A 42 -2.31 -20.73 -4.36
C VAL A 42 -1.69 -20.04 -5.60
N ARG A 43 -1.79 -20.66 -6.78
CA ARG A 43 -1.17 -20.14 -8.02
C ARG A 43 -1.71 -18.77 -8.41
N PHE A 44 -3.03 -18.62 -8.36
CA PHE A 44 -3.68 -17.35 -8.69
C PHE A 44 -3.38 -16.30 -7.62
N ALA A 45 -3.56 -16.66 -6.34
CA ALA A 45 -3.31 -15.75 -5.23
C ALA A 45 -1.87 -15.23 -5.23
N ALA A 46 -0.87 -16.11 -5.39
CA ALA A 46 0.54 -15.74 -5.44
C ALA A 46 0.88 -14.84 -6.64
N THR A 47 0.31 -15.11 -7.81
CA THR A 47 0.53 -14.28 -9.01
C THR A 47 0.00 -12.86 -8.81
N ARG A 48 -1.23 -12.73 -8.28
CA ARG A 48 -1.81 -11.42 -7.93
C ARG A 48 -0.92 -10.69 -6.94
N TRP A 49 -0.48 -11.38 -5.89
CA TRP A 49 0.33 -10.79 -4.84
C TRP A 49 1.69 -10.30 -5.37
N ALA A 50 2.33 -11.07 -6.24
CA ALA A 50 3.58 -10.69 -6.89
C ALA A 50 3.42 -9.44 -7.78
N ILE A 51 2.36 -9.36 -8.59
CA ILE A 51 2.08 -8.19 -9.43
C ILE A 51 1.79 -6.95 -8.58
N CYS A 52 1.00 -7.12 -7.50
CA CYS A 52 0.67 -6.03 -6.60
C CYS A 52 1.85 -5.54 -5.75
N LEU A 53 3.00 -6.22 -5.76
CA LEU A 53 4.15 -5.86 -4.93
C LEU A 53 4.81 -4.54 -5.38
N LEU A 54 4.68 -4.20 -6.66
CA LEU A 54 5.24 -2.98 -7.24
C LEU A 54 4.36 -1.74 -7.00
N LEU A 55 3.03 -1.93 -6.92
CA LEU A 55 2.04 -0.84 -6.82
C LEU A 55 2.24 0.09 -5.60
N PRO A 56 2.56 -0.40 -4.38
CA PRO A 56 2.77 0.45 -3.22
C PRO A 56 3.93 1.43 -3.41
N PHE A 57 5.00 1.00 -4.07
CA PHE A 57 6.14 1.86 -4.38
C PHE A 57 5.75 2.96 -5.37
N LEU A 58 5.02 2.60 -6.43
CA LEU A 58 4.47 3.59 -7.37
C LEU A 58 3.55 4.59 -6.66
N ALA A 59 2.67 4.13 -5.78
CA ALA A 59 1.75 5.00 -5.04
C ALA A 59 2.51 5.98 -4.13
N GLY A 60 3.57 5.53 -3.45
CA GLY A 60 4.44 6.41 -2.68
C GLY A 60 5.12 7.47 -3.55
N TRP A 61 5.61 7.08 -4.73
CA TRP A 61 6.22 8.01 -5.68
C TRP A 61 5.24 9.06 -6.23
N ILE A 62 4.04 8.62 -6.60
CA ILE A 62 2.95 9.50 -7.03
C ILE A 62 2.58 10.47 -5.91
N ALA A 63 2.50 10.00 -4.66
CA ALA A 63 2.23 10.83 -3.51
C ALA A 63 3.33 11.89 -3.27
N SER A 64 4.61 11.53 -3.41
CA SER A 64 5.72 12.49 -3.37
C SER A 64 5.58 13.56 -4.44
N PHE A 65 5.26 13.17 -5.68
CA PHE A 65 5.12 14.11 -6.79
C PHE A 65 3.93 15.07 -6.60
N LEU A 66 2.77 14.53 -6.18
CA LEU A 66 1.59 15.33 -5.87
C LEU A 66 1.87 16.28 -4.71
N GLN A 67 2.55 15.82 -3.66
CA GLN A 67 2.88 16.66 -2.53
C GLN A 67 3.88 17.76 -2.90
N ALA A 68 4.90 17.46 -3.72
CA ALA A 68 5.82 18.46 -4.24
C ALA A 68 5.07 19.55 -5.03
N LYS A 69 4.11 19.15 -5.88
CA LYS A 69 3.27 20.07 -6.64
C LYS A 69 2.32 20.90 -5.77
N MET A 70 1.81 20.37 -4.66
CA MET A 70 0.96 21.12 -3.74
C MET A 70 1.75 22.07 -2.81
N ARG A 71 3.06 21.85 -2.67
CA ARG A 71 3.93 22.65 -1.80
C ARG A 71 4.56 23.85 -2.53
N THR A 72 4.36 23.97 -3.84
CA THR A 72 4.70 25.19 -4.59
C THR A 72 3.64 26.27 -4.34
N PRO A 73 4.04 27.50 -3.93
CA PRO A 73 3.13 28.61 -3.68
C PRO A 73 2.41 29.10 -4.94
#